data_AF-A0AAW8AV17-F1
#
_entry.id   AF-A0AAW8AV17-F1
#
_cell.length_a   1.000
_cell.length_b   1.000
_cell.length_c   1.000
_cell.angle_alpha   90.00
_cell.angle_beta   90.00
_cell.angle_gamma   90.00
#
_symmetry.space_group_name_H-M   'P 1'
#
loop_
_entity.id
_entity.type
_entity.pdbx_description
1 polymer ?
#
loop_
_entity_poly.entity_id
_entity_poly.type
_entity_poly.pdbx_seq_one_letter_code
_entity_poly.pdbx_strand_id
1 'polypeptide(L)' 'MFNLNIFNKISTEVLTYKNALELNSENQLIIKYKTSSSDEYRKAIVLILKERGYSRLEIGQLLES' A
#
# COMPACT_ATOMS: atom_id res chain seq x y z
N MET A 1 -20.76 14.59 -27.78
CA MET A 1 -19.71 15.51 -27.27
C MET A 1 -19.33 15.02 -25.88
N PHE A 2 -18.08 14.63 -25.66
CA PHE A 2 -17.63 14.07 -24.39
C PHE A 2 -17.43 15.20 -23.38
N ASN A 3 -18.01 15.09 -22.19
CA ASN A 3 -17.88 16.12 -21.15
C ASN A 3 -16.58 15.90 -20.38
N LEU A 4 -15.52 16.62 -20.75
CA LEU A 4 -14.21 16.54 -20.12
C LEU A 4 -14.25 16.82 -18.61
N ASN A 5 -15.14 17.70 -18.14
CA ASN A 5 -15.23 18.02 -16.70
C ASN A 5 -15.74 16.83 -15.89
N ILE A 6 -16.72 16.09 -16.42
CA ILE A 6 -17.23 14.87 -15.78
C ILE A 6 -16.14 13.78 -15.78
N PHE A 7 -15.44 13.59 -16.91
CA PHE A 7 -14.36 12.61 -17.00
C PHE A 7 -13.22 12.91 -16.03
N ASN A 8 -12.77 14.16 -15.95
CA ASN A 8 -11.71 14.58 -15.03
C ASN A 8 -12.13 14.37 -13.57
N LYS A 9 -13.37 14.70 -13.21
CA LYS A 9 -13.88 14.47 -11.85
C LYS A 9 -13.91 12.98 -11.51
N ILE A 10 -14.49 12.14 -12.38
CA ILE A 10 -14.53 10.69 -12.19
C ILE A 10 -13.11 10.11 -12.08
N SER A 11 -12.20 10.55 -12.96
CA SER A 11 -10.80 10.10 -12.93
C SER A 11 -10.11 10.45 -11.62
N THR A 12 -10.33 11.66 -11.09
CA THR A 12 -9.77 12.10 -9.80
C THR A 12 -10.35 11.32 -8.62
N GLU A 13 -11.67 11.10 -8.60
CA GLU A 13 -12.33 10.31 -7.57
C GLU A 13 -11.80 8.87 -7.58
N VAL A 14 -11.71 8.24 -8.75
CA VAL A 14 -11.16 6.88 -8.90
C VAL A 14 -9.70 6.82 -8.45
N LEU A 15 -8.86 7.79 -8.81
CA LEU A 15 -7.47 7.86 -8.34
C LEU A 15 -7.41 7.96 -6.81
N THR A 16 -8.25 8.81 -6.22
CA THR A 16 -8.32 9.00 -4.77
C THR A 16 -8.70 7.70 -4.06
N TYR A 17 -9.71 6.98 -4.56
CA TYR A 17 -10.10 5.69 -4.01
C TYR A 17 -9.00 4.64 -4.14
N LYS A 18 -8.30 4.58 -5.28
CA LYS A 18 -7.17 3.67 -5.48
C LYS A 18 -6.07 3.92 -4.46
N ASN A 19 -5.67 5.18 -4.29
CA ASN A 19 -4.63 5.55 -3.31
C ASN A 19 -5.05 5.21 -1.88
N ALA A 20 -6.32 5.43 -1.52
CA ALA A 20 -6.84 5.09 -0.20
C ALA A 20 -6.83 3.56 0.05
N LEU A 21 -7.16 2.76 -0.97
CA LEU A 21 -7.13 1.30 -0.88
C LEU A 21 -5.70 0.76 -0.76
N GLU A 22 -4.76 1.34 -1.51
CA GLU A 22 -3.34 0.98 -1.45
C GLU A 22 -2.77 1.26 -0.06
N LEU A 23 -2.99 2.48 0.48
CA LEU A 23 -2.58 2.86 1.83
C LEU A 23 -3.21 1.94 2.90
N ASN A 24 -4.49 1.61 2.76
CA ASN A 24 -5.14 0.69 3.68
C ASN A 24 -4.52 -0.73 3.63
N SER A 25 -4.16 -1.20 2.44
CA SER A 25 -3.48 -2.48 2.27
C SER A 25 -2.10 -2.49 2.94
N GLU A 26 -1.34 -1.40 2.83
CA GLU A 26 -0.04 -1.26 3.48
C GLU A 26 -0.15 -1.30 5.00
N ASN A 27 -1.10 -0.55 5.56
CA ASN A 27 -1.37 -0.58 7.01
C ASN A 27 -1.69 -1.99 7.50
N GLN A 28 -2.48 -2.77 6.76
CA GLN A 28 -2.79 -4.15 7.11
C GLN A 28 -1.55 -5.06 7.08
N LEU A 29 -0.67 -4.89 6.08
CA LEU A 29 0.60 -5.62 6.01
C LEU A 29 1.50 -5.29 7.20
N ILE A 30 1.63 -4.01 7.56
CA ILE A 30 2.43 -3.56 8.70
C ILE A 30 1.89 -4.14 10.01
N ILE A 31 0.58 -4.05 10.24
CA ILE A 31 -0.06 -4.63 11.44
C ILE A 31 0.16 -6.13 11.49
N LYS A 32 0.01 -6.84 10.35
CA LYS A 32 0.23 -8.28 10.30
C LYS A 32 1.68 -8.65 10.57
N TYR A 33 2.63 -7.86 10.07
CA TYR A 33 4.05 -8.07 10.35
C TYR A 33 4.35 -7.96 11.84
N LYS A 34 3.84 -6.90 12.49
CA LYS A 34 4.06 -6.63 13.92
C LYS A 34 3.39 -7.65 14.85
N THR A 35 2.25 -8.21 14.43
CA THR A 35 1.47 -9.15 15.26
C THR A 35 1.74 -10.63 14.95
N SER A 36 2.39 -10.94 13.83
CA SER A 36 2.67 -12.32 13.43
C SER A 36 3.81 -12.94 14.25
N SER A 37 3.54 -14.09 14.86
CA SER A 37 4.56 -14.94 15.47
C SER A 37 5.37 -15.76 14.46
N SER A 38 4.86 -15.96 13.23
CA SER A 38 5.56 -16.69 12.17
C SER A 38 6.57 -15.80 11.45
N ASP A 39 7.79 -16.32 11.31
CA ASP A 39 8.89 -15.69 10.58
C ASP A 39 8.64 -15.71 9.06
N GLU A 40 7.97 -16.75 8.55
CA GLU A 40 7.61 -16.91 7.15
C GLU A 40 6.65 -15.82 6.70
N TYR A 41 5.63 -15.53 7.52
CA TYR A 41 4.71 -14.42 7.27
C TYR A 41 5.45 -13.08 7.27
N ARG A 42 6.35 -12.86 8.22
CA ARG A 42 7.15 -11.63 8.28
C ARG A 42 8.05 -11.46 7.05
N LYS A 43 8.72 -12.53 6.62
CA LYS A 43 9.54 -12.54 5.39
C LYS A 43 8.68 -12.29 4.13
N ALA A 44 7.52 -12.92 4.04
CA ALA A 44 6.60 -12.72 2.92
C ALA A 44 6.12 -11.25 2.82
N ILE A 45 5.81 -10.62 3.95
CA ILE A 45 5.41 -9.20 3.98
C ILE A 45 6.54 -8.29 3.51
N VAL A 46 7.78 -8.54 3.93
CA VAL A 46 8.95 -7.80 3.44
C VAL A 46 9.12 -7.94 1.93
N LEU A 47 8.89 -9.13 1.38
CA LEU A 47 8.93 -9.36 -0.06
C LEU A 47 7.82 -8.60 -0.79
N ILE A 48 6.59 -8.62 -0.28
CA ILE A 48 5.47 -7.87 -0.86
C ILE A 48 5.77 -6.36 -0.92
N LEU A 49 6.30 -5.79 0.17
CA LEU A 49 6.68 -4.37 0.18
C LEU A 49 7.79 -4.08 -0.84
N LYS A 50 8.78 -4.96 -0.97
CA LYS A 50 9.83 -4.82 -1.98
C LYS A 50 9.26 -4.86 -3.41
N GLU A 51 8.31 -5.76 -3.69
CA GLU A 51 7.65 -5.85 -5.00
C GLU A 51 6.78 -4.62 -5.32
N ARG A 52 6.26 -3.93 -4.29
CA ARG A 52 5.57 -2.64 -4.42
C ARG A 52 6.52 -1.45 -4.65
N GLY A 53 7.83 -1.68 -4.66
CA GLY A 53 8.83 -0.66 -4.97
C GLY A 53 9.47 0.00 -3.76
N TYR A 54 9.15 -0.44 -2.53
CA TYR A 54 9.80 0.08 -1.33
C TYR A 54 11.27 -0.36 -1.26
N SER A 55 12.15 0.60 -0.98
CA SER A 55 13.54 0.34 -0.68
C SER A 55 13.68 -0.36 0.68
N ARG A 56 14.84 -0.99 0.90
CA ARG A 56 15.14 -1.63 2.19
C ARG A 56 15.06 -0.65 3.37
N LEU A 57 15.44 0.62 3.16
CA LEU A 57 15.40 1.65 4.19
C LEU A 57 13.95 2.01 4.55
N GLU A 58 13.10 2.24 3.54
CA GLU A 58 11.68 2.56 3.76
C GLU A 58 10.95 1.40 4.45
N ILE A 59 11.24 0.15 4.06
CA ILE A 59 10.69 -1.03 4.72
C ILE A 59 11.08 -1.06 6.21
N GLY A 60 12.35 -0.77 6.53
CA GLY A 60 12.79 -0.66 7.92
C GLY A 60 11.97 0.37 8.70
N GLN A 61 11.82 1.57 8.15
CA GLN A 61 11.06 2.66 8.77
C GLN A 61 9.57 2.31 8.96
N LEU A 62 8.95 1.66 7.99
CA LEU A 62 7.54 1.24 8.06
C LEU A 62 7.29 0.15 9.11
N LEU A 63 8.27 -0.72 9.33
CA LEU A 63 8.12 -1.89 10.21
C LEU A 63 8.62 -1.67 11.63
N GLU A 64 9.59 -0.76 11.82
CA GLU A 64 10.16 -0.40 13.15
C GLU A 64 9.34 0.65 13.91
N SER A 65 8.40 1.33 13.24
CA SER A 65 7.56 2.40 13.81
C SER A 65 6.53 1.92 14.83
#